data_AF-A0A919H2M7-F1
#
_entry.id   AF-A0A919H2M7-F1
#
_cell.length_a   1.000
_cell.length_b   1.000
_cell.length_c   1.000
_cell.angle_alpha   90.00
_cell.angle_beta   90.00
_cell.angle_gamma   90.00
#
_symmetry.space_group_name_H-M   'P 1'
#
loop_
_entity.id
_entity.type
_entity.pdbx_description
1 polymer ?
#
loop_
_entity_poly.entity_id
_entity_poly.type
_entity_poly.pdbx_seq_one_letter_code
_entity_poly.pdbx_strand_id
1 'polypeptide(L)'
;MAGRFDPLTRAAVRGGRTDVPAGRGTATGTATGTATGAKARNWRPAGPVDLGLTLGPLRRGPADPTFRTTPDGSVWRTSLTPQGPATLRVATAAEEVHAEAWGPGAEWMLEQLPALLGSGDDPAAFVPRHRLVHASHRARPGLRLTRTGLVLESLVPTVLEQKVTADEAYRAWRRLVRQYGEPAPGPQDMYVVPSARTWAMIPSWDWHRAGVDSKRSAAIVRAARVAHRLEEAAGMPPEQAAARLEAVPGIGPWTSAETLQRSNGDPDAVTTGDLHLPGIVGYALAGNRDADDAAMLELLAPYAGQRHRAARLILLAGRTPPRRAPRMPRGDIGRL
;
A
#
# COMPACT_ATOMS: atom_id res chain seq x y z
N MET A 1 12.74 -16.84 22.38
CA MET A 1 13.61 -15.64 22.33
C MET A 1 13.03 -14.66 21.34
N ALA A 2 12.30 -13.65 21.83
CA ALA A 2 11.74 -12.60 20.99
C ALA A 2 12.87 -11.72 20.47
N GLY A 3 13.20 -11.85 19.19
CA GLY A 3 14.12 -10.95 18.50
C GLY A 3 13.57 -9.53 18.59
N ARG A 4 14.39 -8.59 19.06
CA ARG A 4 14.06 -7.17 19.12
C ARG A 4 14.16 -6.62 17.69
N PHE A 5 13.03 -6.37 17.01
CA PHE A 5 13.04 -5.87 15.63
C PHE A 5 13.28 -4.35 15.53
N ASP A 6 13.87 -3.91 14.41
CA ASP A 6 14.34 -2.54 14.10
C ASP A 6 13.18 -1.58 13.75
N PRO A 7 13.32 -0.23 13.75
CA PRO A 7 12.22 0.71 13.72
C PRO A 7 11.55 0.80 12.36
N LEU A 8 10.35 1.38 12.42
CA LEU A 8 9.51 1.84 11.34
C LEU A 8 10.27 2.16 10.04
N THR A 9 9.76 1.58 8.96
CA THR A 9 10.02 2.08 7.61
C THR A 9 9.65 3.57 7.57
N ARG A 10 10.41 4.43 6.88
CA ARG A 10 10.02 5.86 6.73
C ARG A 10 8.58 5.99 6.21
N ALA A 11 8.11 5.03 5.42
CA ALA A 11 6.73 4.97 4.93
C ALA A 11 5.73 4.67 6.07
N ALA A 12 6.03 3.73 6.97
CA ALA A 12 5.21 3.42 8.14
C ALA A 12 5.19 4.58 9.16
N VAL A 13 6.35 5.23 9.43
CA VAL A 13 6.40 6.46 10.27
C VAL A 13 5.53 7.56 9.68
N ARG A 14 5.53 7.71 8.36
CA ARG A 14 4.80 8.77 7.64
C ARG A 14 3.35 8.39 7.32
N GLY A 15 2.81 7.32 7.90
CA GLY A 15 1.43 6.85 7.64
C GLY A 15 1.14 6.60 6.16
N GLY A 16 2.13 6.12 5.42
CA GLY A 16 2.04 5.79 4.01
C GLY A 16 2.10 6.99 3.06
N ARG A 17 2.42 8.21 3.51
CA ARG A 17 2.57 9.35 2.59
C ARG A 17 3.80 9.17 1.69
N THR A 18 3.59 9.37 0.39
CA THR A 18 4.66 9.61 -0.58
C THR A 18 4.65 11.06 -1.03
N ASP A 19 5.84 11.61 -1.27
CA ASP A 19 5.97 12.97 -1.78
C ASP A 19 5.62 12.98 -3.27
N VAL A 20 4.48 13.61 -3.60
CA VAL A 20 4.08 13.96 -4.96
C VAL A 20 4.28 15.47 -5.10
N PRO A 21 5.18 15.93 -5.98
CA PRO A 21 5.38 17.35 -6.19
C PRO A 21 4.07 18.03 -6.55
N ALA A 22 3.82 19.25 -6.04
CA ALA A 22 2.76 20.07 -6.58
C ALA A 22 3.08 20.30 -8.05
N GLY A 23 2.26 19.75 -8.96
CA GLY A 23 2.46 19.91 -10.39
C GLY A 23 2.59 21.40 -10.69
N ARG A 24 3.67 21.82 -11.34
CA ARG A 24 3.76 23.19 -11.86
C ARG A 24 2.58 23.32 -12.80
N GLY A 25 1.63 24.21 -12.47
CA GLY A 25 0.33 24.33 -13.14
C GLY A 25 0.45 24.74 -14.60
N THR A 26 0.91 23.85 -15.47
CA THR A 26 0.74 23.95 -16.91
C THR A 26 -0.43 23.07 -17.29
N ALA A 27 -1.62 23.53 -16.91
CA ALA A 27 -2.85 23.26 -17.63
C ALA A 27 -2.85 24.05 -18.96
N THR A 28 -1.82 23.87 -19.78
CA THR A 28 -1.70 24.38 -21.15
C THR A 28 -0.62 23.56 -21.89
N GLY A 29 -0.74 22.25 -21.80
CA GLY A 29 -0.47 21.42 -22.96
C GLY A 29 -1.83 21.03 -23.48
N THR A 30 -2.30 21.67 -24.56
CA THR A 30 -3.12 20.95 -25.52
C THR A 30 -2.58 19.53 -25.63
N ALA A 31 -3.46 18.53 -25.60
CA ALA A 31 -3.13 17.15 -25.90
C ALA A 31 -2.55 17.03 -27.32
N THR A 32 -1.32 17.48 -27.52
CA THR A 32 -0.53 17.26 -28.73
C THR A 32 0.15 15.93 -28.53
N GLY A 33 -0.61 14.89 -28.85
CA GLY A 33 -0.18 13.50 -28.88
C GLY A 33 -0.47 12.76 -27.58
N THR A 34 -1.67 12.18 -27.45
CA THR A 34 -1.76 10.89 -26.75
C THR A 34 -0.68 10.00 -27.36
N ALA A 35 0.33 9.63 -26.57
CA ALA A 35 1.31 8.65 -27.02
C ALA A 35 0.55 7.44 -27.59
N THR A 36 0.98 6.93 -28.75
CA THR A 36 0.27 5.90 -29.51
C THR A 36 -0.20 4.76 -28.58
N GLY A 37 -1.51 4.53 -28.51
CA GLY A 37 -2.12 3.47 -27.70
C GLY A 37 -2.50 3.84 -26.26
N ALA A 38 -2.37 5.10 -25.82
CA ALA A 38 -2.90 5.57 -24.54
C ALA A 38 -4.43 5.71 -24.57
N LYS A 39 -5.12 5.20 -23.55
CA LYS A 39 -6.52 5.53 -23.24
C LYS A 39 -6.54 6.57 -22.12
N ALA A 40 -7.56 7.43 -22.07
CA ALA A 40 -7.63 8.50 -21.09
C ALA A 40 -9.01 8.59 -20.41
N ARG A 41 -9.02 9.04 -19.16
CA ARG A 41 -10.23 9.37 -18.40
C ARG A 41 -10.00 10.63 -17.56
N ASN A 42 -10.96 11.54 -17.62
CA ASN A 42 -11.08 12.62 -16.65
C ASN A 42 -12.14 12.25 -15.62
N TRP A 43 -11.85 12.50 -14.34
CA TRP A 43 -12.76 12.24 -13.25
C TRP A 43 -12.70 13.38 -12.23
N ARG A 44 -13.88 13.85 -11.83
CA ARG A 44 -14.03 14.87 -10.78
C ARG A 44 -14.40 14.19 -9.46
N PRO A 45 -13.52 14.16 -8.45
CA PRO A 45 -13.85 13.62 -7.14
C PRO A 45 -14.90 14.47 -6.42
N ALA A 46 -15.72 13.85 -5.56
CA ALA A 46 -16.73 14.54 -4.76
C ALA A 46 -16.14 15.45 -3.67
N GLY A 47 -14.84 15.35 -3.41
CA GLY A 47 -14.10 16.22 -2.50
C GLY A 47 -12.60 16.16 -2.78
N PRO A 48 -11.77 16.84 -1.97
CA PRO A 48 -10.33 16.89 -2.21
C PRO A 48 -9.69 15.50 -2.21
N VAL A 49 -8.74 15.30 -3.13
CA VAL A 49 -7.90 14.09 -3.20
C VAL A 49 -6.45 14.52 -3.30
N ASP A 50 -5.63 14.04 -2.37
CA ASP A 50 -4.17 14.16 -2.42
C ASP A 50 -3.60 12.83 -2.88
N LEU A 51 -2.93 12.80 -4.03
CA LEU A 51 -2.38 11.57 -4.62
C LEU A 51 -1.27 10.96 -3.75
N GLY A 52 -0.44 11.78 -3.12
CA GLY A 52 0.69 11.33 -2.30
C GLY A 52 0.24 10.73 -0.98
N LEU A 53 -0.82 11.28 -0.39
CA LEU A 53 -1.53 10.66 0.71
C LEU A 53 -2.23 9.40 0.23
N THR A 54 -3.11 9.47 -0.77
CA THR A 54 -4.01 8.36 -1.15
C THR A 54 -3.27 7.14 -1.70
N LEU A 55 -2.38 7.32 -2.68
CA LEU A 55 -1.68 6.22 -3.37
C LEU A 55 -0.35 5.84 -2.72
N GLY A 56 0.17 6.68 -1.83
CA GLY A 56 1.46 6.45 -1.18
C GLY A 56 1.61 5.10 -0.45
N PRO A 57 0.57 4.52 0.19
CA PRO A 57 0.65 3.19 0.81
C PRO A 57 0.98 2.06 -0.16
N LEU A 58 0.81 2.25 -1.47
CA LEU A 58 1.10 1.24 -2.49
C LEU A 58 2.60 1.17 -2.85
N ARG A 59 3.38 2.22 -2.54
CA ARG A 59 4.80 2.31 -2.91
C ARG A 59 5.70 1.43 -2.05
N ARG A 60 6.56 0.65 -2.69
CA ARG A 60 7.55 -0.26 -2.09
C ARG A 60 8.98 0.28 -2.22
N GLY A 61 9.16 1.49 -1.71
CA GLY A 61 10.45 2.18 -1.64
C GLY A 61 10.76 3.12 -2.82
N PRO A 62 11.95 3.76 -2.81
CA PRO A 62 12.30 4.78 -3.80
C PRO A 62 12.56 4.22 -5.20
N ALA A 63 13.01 2.98 -5.30
CA ALA A 63 13.31 2.27 -6.55
C ALA A 63 12.28 1.18 -6.87
N ASP A 64 11.02 1.40 -6.48
CA ASP A 64 9.92 0.49 -6.79
C ASP A 64 9.75 0.38 -8.31
N PRO A 65 9.82 -0.83 -8.90
CA PRO A 65 9.65 -1.00 -10.35
C PRO A 65 8.19 -0.86 -10.80
N THR A 66 7.24 -0.81 -9.86
CA THR A 66 5.79 -0.77 -10.14
C THR A 66 5.12 0.55 -9.77
N PHE A 67 5.86 1.48 -9.15
CA PHE A 67 5.34 2.76 -8.68
C PHE A 67 6.38 3.87 -8.83
N ARG A 68 5.98 5.01 -9.38
CA ARG A 68 6.84 6.20 -9.51
C ARG A 68 6.03 7.48 -9.30
N THR A 69 6.68 8.48 -8.73
CA THR A 69 6.21 9.87 -8.74
C THR A 69 7.15 10.68 -9.63
N THR A 70 6.61 11.53 -10.48
CA THR A 70 7.41 12.36 -11.40
C THR A 70 7.36 13.85 -11.02
N PRO A 71 8.35 14.65 -11.47
CA PRO A 71 8.43 16.08 -11.12
C PRO A 71 7.23 16.93 -11.52
N ASP A 72 6.45 16.47 -12.50
CA ASP A 72 5.19 17.10 -12.96
C ASP A 72 4.01 16.88 -12.00
N GLY A 73 4.22 16.17 -10.88
CA GLY A 73 3.18 15.86 -9.92
C GLY A 73 2.29 14.68 -10.30
N SER A 74 2.67 13.90 -11.32
CA SER A 74 1.97 12.67 -11.66
C SER A 74 2.48 11.45 -10.88
N VAL A 75 1.56 10.52 -10.61
CA VAL A 75 1.83 9.20 -10.05
C VAL A 75 1.66 8.17 -11.16
N TRP A 76 2.66 7.34 -11.34
CA TRP A 76 2.66 6.20 -12.24
C TRP A 76 2.60 4.92 -11.44
N ARG A 77 1.72 4.00 -11.85
CA ARG A 77 1.59 2.67 -11.27
C ARG A 77 1.34 1.64 -12.35
N THR A 78 1.91 0.45 -12.17
CA THR A 78 1.65 -0.71 -13.03
C THR A 78 0.88 -1.77 -12.25
N SER A 79 0.09 -2.56 -12.95
CA SER A 79 -0.66 -3.69 -12.39
C SER A 79 -0.84 -4.81 -13.39
N LEU A 80 -0.98 -6.03 -12.88
CA LEU A 80 -1.54 -7.13 -13.64
C LEU A 80 -3.04 -7.19 -13.33
N THR A 81 -3.84 -6.58 -14.19
CA THR A 81 -5.30 -6.52 -14.01
C THR A 81 -5.97 -7.82 -14.48
N PRO A 82 -7.26 -8.05 -14.17
CA PRO A 82 -8.01 -9.17 -14.75
C PRO A 82 -8.06 -9.16 -16.28
N GLN A 83 -7.88 -7.99 -16.90
CA GLN A 83 -7.85 -7.81 -18.37
C GLN A 83 -6.42 -7.79 -18.94
N GLY A 84 -5.41 -8.08 -18.11
CA GLY A 84 -4.00 -8.13 -18.51
C GLY A 84 -3.15 -6.99 -17.96
N PRO A 85 -1.88 -6.90 -18.36
CA PRO A 85 -0.94 -5.91 -17.85
C PRO A 85 -1.35 -4.50 -18.24
N ALA A 86 -1.14 -3.56 -17.33
CA ALA A 86 -1.41 -2.16 -17.58
C ALA A 86 -0.49 -1.22 -16.80
N THR A 87 -0.31 -0.04 -17.37
CA THR A 87 0.31 1.12 -16.73
C THR A 87 -0.74 2.20 -16.62
N LEU A 88 -0.81 2.86 -15.47
CA LEU A 88 -1.67 4.00 -15.18
C LEU A 88 -0.79 5.19 -14.77
N ARG A 89 -1.02 6.34 -15.41
CA ARG A 89 -0.55 7.64 -14.97
C ARG A 89 -1.74 8.42 -14.43
N VAL A 90 -1.58 9.05 -13.27
CA VAL A 90 -2.59 9.88 -12.62
C VAL A 90 -1.99 11.23 -12.29
N ALA A 91 -2.65 12.31 -12.68
CA ALA A 91 -2.31 13.69 -12.32
C ALA A 91 -3.56 14.43 -11.85
N THR A 92 -3.38 15.33 -10.88
CA THR A 92 -4.43 16.26 -10.46
C THR A 92 -4.24 17.59 -11.19
N ALA A 93 -5.30 18.13 -11.77
CA ALA A 93 -5.35 19.50 -12.28
C ALA A 93 -6.60 20.20 -11.76
N ALA A 94 -6.40 21.27 -10.98
CA ALA A 94 -7.47 21.96 -10.26
C ALA A 94 -8.32 20.96 -9.44
N GLU A 95 -9.60 20.83 -9.76
CA GLU A 95 -10.56 19.94 -9.10
C GLU A 95 -10.79 18.62 -9.86
N GLU A 96 -10.01 18.34 -10.90
CA GLU A 96 -10.11 17.12 -11.70
C GLU A 96 -8.86 16.25 -11.57
N VAL A 97 -9.08 14.95 -11.77
CA VAL A 97 -8.04 13.96 -11.94
C VAL A 97 -8.02 13.54 -13.40
N HIS A 98 -6.86 13.69 -14.02
CA HIS A 98 -6.56 13.19 -15.36
C HIS A 98 -5.80 11.88 -15.21
N ALA A 99 -6.32 10.84 -15.86
CA ALA A 99 -5.67 9.55 -15.92
C ALA A 99 -5.44 9.12 -17.37
N GLU A 100 -4.26 8.54 -17.61
CA GLU A 100 -3.90 7.90 -18.86
C GLU A 100 -3.48 6.46 -18.55
N ALA A 101 -3.88 5.52 -19.39
CA ALA A 101 -3.53 4.11 -19.21
C ALA A 101 -3.12 3.44 -20.52
N TRP A 102 -2.23 2.46 -20.41
CA TRP A 102 -1.66 1.71 -21.53
C TRP A 102 -1.77 0.21 -21.28
N GLY A 103 -1.84 -0.56 -22.37
CA GLY A 103 -1.86 -2.03 -22.35
C GLY A 103 -3.26 -2.66 -22.34
N PRO A 104 -3.34 -4.00 -22.39
CA PRO A 104 -4.60 -4.73 -22.38
C PRO A 104 -5.53 -4.39 -21.21
N GLY A 105 -4.96 -4.12 -20.03
CA GLY A 105 -5.74 -3.75 -18.83
C GLY A 105 -6.08 -2.26 -18.68
N ALA A 106 -5.83 -1.44 -19.71
CA ALA A 106 -5.98 0.01 -19.61
C ALA A 106 -7.41 0.46 -19.30
N GLU A 107 -8.41 -0.11 -19.96
CA GLU A 107 -9.83 0.21 -19.71
C GLU A 107 -10.21 -0.10 -18.27
N TRP A 108 -9.87 -1.30 -17.79
CA TRP A 108 -10.11 -1.68 -16.40
C TRP A 108 -9.49 -0.69 -15.40
N MET A 109 -8.23 -0.27 -15.59
CA MET A 109 -7.60 0.69 -14.67
C MET A 109 -8.32 2.05 -14.67
N LEU A 110 -8.74 2.53 -15.84
CA LEU A 110 -9.49 3.78 -15.96
C LEU A 110 -10.89 3.65 -15.34
N GLU A 111 -11.56 2.52 -15.52
CA GLU A 111 -12.84 2.21 -14.89
C GLU A 111 -12.76 2.21 -13.36
N GLN A 112 -11.71 1.58 -12.82
CA GLN A 112 -11.46 1.47 -11.37
C GLN A 112 -10.84 2.73 -10.75
N LEU A 113 -10.41 3.71 -11.55
CA LEU A 113 -9.74 4.93 -11.07
C LEU A 113 -10.49 5.63 -9.91
N PRO A 114 -11.82 5.86 -9.98
CA PRO A 114 -12.53 6.46 -8.85
C PRO A 114 -12.41 5.64 -7.57
N ALA A 115 -12.52 4.32 -7.63
CA ALA A 115 -12.41 3.45 -6.46
C ALA A 115 -10.97 3.45 -5.91
N LEU A 116 -9.97 3.37 -6.78
CA LEU A 116 -8.55 3.47 -6.43
C LEU A 116 -8.24 4.74 -5.64
N LEU A 117 -8.88 5.86 -6.02
CA LEU A 117 -8.75 7.16 -5.38
C LEU A 117 -9.75 7.41 -4.24
N GLY A 118 -10.44 6.37 -3.78
CA GLY A 118 -11.29 6.40 -2.60
C GLY A 118 -12.67 7.02 -2.80
N SER A 119 -13.29 6.88 -3.97
CA SER A 119 -14.70 7.27 -4.17
C SER A 119 -15.68 6.47 -3.31
N GLY A 120 -15.32 5.25 -2.91
CA GLY A 120 -16.10 4.44 -1.96
C GLY A 120 -15.73 4.71 -0.49
N ASP A 121 -14.86 5.67 -0.23
CA ASP A 121 -14.45 6.08 1.11
C ASP A 121 -15.37 7.20 1.62
N ASP A 122 -15.71 7.17 2.91
CA ASP A 122 -16.46 8.23 3.59
C ASP A 122 -15.65 8.83 4.75
N PRO A 123 -14.86 9.90 4.49
CA PRO A 123 -14.16 10.64 5.52
C PRO A 123 -15.08 11.40 6.48
N ALA A 124 -16.32 11.73 6.09
CA ALA A 124 -17.23 12.50 6.93
C ALA A 124 -17.78 11.66 8.10
N ALA A 125 -17.84 10.33 7.94
CA ALA A 125 -18.13 9.39 9.03
C ALA A 125 -17.06 9.41 10.15
N PHE A 126 -15.87 9.97 9.92
CA PHE A 126 -14.80 10.01 10.91
C PHE A 126 -14.97 11.14 11.92
N VAL A 127 -15.20 10.79 13.18
CA VAL A 127 -15.30 11.75 14.30
C VAL A 127 -13.99 11.76 15.12
N PRO A 128 -13.12 12.79 15.00
CA PRO A 128 -11.90 12.86 15.80
C PRO A 128 -12.22 13.10 17.29
N ARG A 129 -11.66 12.28 18.19
CA ARG A 129 -11.90 12.36 19.65
C ARG A 129 -10.70 12.86 20.45
N HIS A 130 -9.51 12.91 19.85
CA HIS A 130 -8.29 13.39 20.48
C HIS A 130 -7.72 14.60 19.73
N ARG A 131 -7.20 15.61 20.45
CA ARG A 131 -6.70 16.88 19.86
C ARG A 131 -5.70 16.69 18.72
N LEU A 132 -4.77 15.73 18.86
CA LEU A 132 -3.78 15.43 17.83
C LEU A 132 -4.43 14.84 16.58
N VAL A 133 -5.44 13.97 16.76
CA VAL A 133 -6.18 13.34 15.67
C VAL A 133 -7.04 14.38 14.96
N HIS A 134 -7.69 15.28 15.71
CA HIS A 134 -8.45 16.40 15.15
C HIS A 134 -7.56 17.32 14.29
N ALA A 135 -6.42 17.77 14.83
CA ALA A 135 -5.47 18.59 14.09
C ALA A 135 -4.93 17.84 12.86
N SER A 136 -4.63 16.55 13.00
CA SER A 136 -4.13 15.73 11.88
C SER A 136 -5.17 15.60 10.75
N HIS A 137 -6.43 15.34 11.12
CA HIS A 137 -7.55 15.23 10.19
C HIS A 137 -7.78 16.55 9.43
N ARG A 138 -7.87 17.67 10.17
CA ARG A 138 -8.10 19.00 9.58
C ARG A 138 -7.00 19.41 8.62
N ALA A 139 -5.74 19.06 8.89
CA ALA A 139 -4.61 19.40 8.02
C ALA A 139 -4.55 18.55 6.73
N ARG A 140 -5.41 17.54 6.56
CA ARG A 140 -5.33 16.56 5.46
C ARG A 140 -6.71 16.30 4.83
N PRO A 141 -7.42 17.33 4.33
CA PRO A 141 -8.75 17.15 3.72
C PRO A 141 -8.74 16.24 2.48
N GLY A 142 -7.58 16.14 1.81
CA GLY A 142 -7.33 15.27 0.65
C GLY A 142 -7.03 13.80 0.97
N LEU A 143 -6.98 13.40 2.24
CA LEU A 143 -6.74 12.01 2.60
C LEU A 143 -7.94 11.14 2.22
N ARG A 144 -7.70 10.19 1.31
CA ARG A 144 -8.61 9.09 1.00
C ARG A 144 -7.94 7.75 1.28
N LEU A 145 -8.75 6.73 1.60
CA LEU A 145 -8.28 5.35 1.64
C LEU A 145 -8.31 4.79 0.23
N THR A 146 -7.18 4.24 -0.22
CA THR A 146 -7.08 3.63 -1.55
C THR A 146 -7.73 2.26 -1.57
N ARG A 147 -8.34 1.89 -2.70
CA ARG A 147 -8.92 0.57 -2.92
C ARG A 147 -8.51 0.04 -4.29
N THR A 148 -7.49 -0.81 -4.34
CA THR A 148 -6.99 -1.36 -5.60
C THR A 148 -7.91 -2.40 -6.23
N GLY A 149 -8.68 -3.12 -5.42
CA GLY A 149 -9.45 -4.29 -5.87
C GLY A 149 -8.58 -5.48 -6.30
N LEU A 150 -7.26 -5.42 -6.09
CA LEU A 150 -6.30 -6.47 -6.46
C LEU A 150 -5.67 -7.04 -5.18
N VAL A 151 -6.17 -8.21 -4.75
CA VAL A 151 -5.84 -8.80 -3.47
C VAL A 151 -4.43 -9.39 -3.50
N LEU A 152 -4.11 -10.23 -4.48
CA LEU A 152 -2.79 -10.87 -4.55
C LEU A 152 -1.67 -9.82 -4.71
N GLU A 153 -1.92 -8.78 -5.52
CA GLU A 153 -0.97 -7.69 -5.74
C GLU A 153 -0.66 -6.92 -4.45
N SER A 154 -1.65 -6.77 -3.56
CA SER A 154 -1.47 -6.15 -2.25
C SER A 154 -0.86 -7.11 -1.23
N LEU A 155 -1.18 -8.41 -1.33
CA LEU A 155 -0.80 -9.45 -0.39
C LEU A 155 0.68 -9.85 -0.51
N VAL A 156 1.20 -10.06 -1.72
CA VAL A 156 2.59 -10.50 -1.93
C VAL A 156 3.61 -9.57 -1.27
N PRO A 157 3.61 -8.24 -1.53
CA PRO A 157 4.55 -7.35 -0.87
C PRO A 157 4.34 -7.29 0.65
N THR A 158 3.10 -7.44 1.13
CA THR A 158 2.81 -7.51 2.56
C THR A 158 3.44 -8.74 3.21
N VAL A 159 3.38 -9.92 2.57
CA VAL A 159 4.07 -11.12 3.06
C VAL A 159 5.59 -10.94 3.04
N LEU A 160 6.15 -10.27 2.02
CA LEU A 160 7.58 -9.96 1.96
C LEU A 160 8.03 -9.06 3.12
N GLU A 161 7.15 -8.22 3.67
CA GLU A 161 7.41 -7.30 4.78
C GLU A 161 7.36 -7.99 6.16
N GLN A 162 6.89 -9.24 6.26
CA GLN A 162 6.79 -9.93 7.55
C GLN A 162 8.15 -10.09 8.25
N LYS A 163 8.25 -9.58 9.49
CA LYS A 163 9.38 -9.79 10.42
C LYS A 163 10.77 -9.37 9.90
N VAL A 164 10.81 -8.51 8.89
CA VAL A 164 12.04 -7.96 8.31
C VAL A 164 11.98 -6.44 8.26
N THR A 165 13.11 -5.81 7.91
CA THR A 165 13.11 -4.36 7.65
C THR A 165 12.45 -4.06 6.30
N ALA A 166 11.88 -2.85 6.15
CA ALA A 166 11.39 -2.38 4.84
C ALA A 166 12.46 -2.45 3.76
N ASP A 167 13.70 -2.07 4.09
CA ASP A 167 14.77 -2.03 3.11
C ASP A 167 15.07 -3.44 2.56
N GLU A 168 14.94 -4.49 3.39
CA GLU A 168 15.04 -5.88 2.96
C GLU A 168 13.83 -6.27 2.10
N ALA A 169 12.61 -5.98 2.55
CA ALA A 169 11.40 -6.29 1.80
C ALA A 169 11.34 -5.60 0.43
N TYR A 170 11.69 -4.31 0.35
CA TYR A 170 11.74 -3.54 -0.89
C TYR A 170 12.85 -4.01 -1.84
N ARG A 171 13.98 -4.49 -1.29
CA ARG A 171 15.04 -5.13 -2.09
C ARG A 171 14.54 -6.45 -2.69
N ALA A 172 13.88 -7.29 -1.88
CA ALA A 172 13.27 -8.54 -2.34
C ALA A 172 12.21 -8.28 -3.43
N TRP A 173 11.27 -7.36 -3.17
CA TRP A 173 10.25 -6.92 -4.12
C TRP A 173 10.86 -6.49 -5.46
N ARG A 174 11.80 -5.54 -5.43
CA ARG A 174 12.43 -5.03 -6.66
C ARG A 174 13.13 -6.13 -7.43
N ARG A 175 13.86 -7.02 -6.75
CA ARG A 175 14.57 -8.13 -7.40
C ARG A 175 13.59 -9.09 -8.07
N LEU A 176 12.58 -9.54 -7.33
CA LEU A 176 11.63 -10.54 -7.81
C LEU A 176 10.78 -10.00 -8.96
N VAL A 177 10.29 -8.76 -8.86
CA VAL A 177 9.51 -8.14 -9.95
C VAL A 177 10.37 -7.90 -11.19
N ARG A 178 11.62 -7.48 -11.06
CA ARG A 178 12.50 -7.32 -12.24
C ARG A 178 12.89 -8.65 -12.88
N GLN A 179 12.99 -9.73 -12.10
CA GLN A 179 13.41 -11.04 -12.57
C GLN A 179 12.25 -11.86 -13.15
N TYR A 180 11.04 -11.75 -12.58
CA TYR A 180 9.89 -12.59 -12.91
C TYR A 180 8.66 -11.83 -13.38
N GLY A 181 8.67 -10.49 -13.27
CA GLY A 181 7.67 -9.64 -13.90
C GLY A 181 7.97 -9.43 -15.38
N GLU A 182 7.14 -8.63 -16.02
CA GLU A 182 7.26 -8.29 -17.43
C GLU A 182 7.37 -6.77 -17.61
N PRO A 183 8.03 -6.27 -18.68
CA PRO A 183 8.02 -4.85 -19.00
C PRO A 183 6.60 -4.31 -19.08
N ALA A 184 6.34 -3.19 -18.41
CA ALA A 184 5.02 -2.61 -18.38
C ALA A 184 4.67 -1.94 -19.72
N PRO A 185 3.41 -2.02 -20.18
CA PRO A 185 2.98 -1.31 -21.38
C PRO A 185 3.12 0.21 -21.23
N GLY A 186 3.43 0.91 -22.33
CA GLY A 186 3.49 2.37 -22.34
C GLY A 186 4.92 2.93 -22.21
N PRO A 187 5.05 4.24 -21.98
CA PRO A 187 6.30 4.96 -22.24
C PRO A 187 7.34 4.90 -21.11
N GLN A 188 7.00 4.31 -19.96
CA GLN A 188 7.89 4.27 -18.80
C GLN A 188 8.61 2.91 -18.71
N ASP A 189 9.91 2.95 -18.41
CA ASP A 189 10.67 1.76 -18.00
C ASP A 189 10.25 1.34 -16.57
N MET A 190 9.17 0.56 -16.52
CA MET A 190 8.53 0.00 -15.34
C MET A 190 8.18 -1.46 -15.61
N TYR A 191 7.83 -2.21 -14.56
CA TYR A 191 7.48 -3.63 -14.68
C TYR A 191 6.09 -3.88 -14.13
N VAL A 192 5.36 -4.79 -14.75
CA VAL A 192 4.16 -5.39 -14.18
C VAL A 192 4.56 -6.59 -13.32
N VAL A 193 3.86 -6.78 -12.20
CA VAL A 193 4.11 -7.88 -11.27
C VAL A 193 3.94 -9.25 -11.95
N PRO A 194 4.64 -10.31 -11.47
CA PRO A 194 4.43 -11.67 -11.96
C PRO A 194 2.97 -12.11 -11.80
N SER A 195 2.51 -12.97 -12.72
CA SER A 195 1.23 -13.67 -12.58
C SER A 195 1.21 -14.59 -11.35
N ALA A 196 0.01 -14.95 -10.88
CA ALA A 196 -0.14 -15.94 -9.82
C ALA A 196 0.58 -17.26 -10.14
N ARG A 197 0.50 -17.73 -11.38
CA ARG A 197 1.24 -18.91 -11.84
C ARG A 197 2.74 -18.71 -11.73
N THR A 198 3.24 -17.55 -12.16
CA THR A 198 4.67 -17.24 -12.11
C THR A 198 5.16 -17.21 -10.67
N TRP A 199 4.45 -16.53 -9.76
CA TRP A 199 4.78 -16.51 -8.32
C TRP A 199 4.86 -17.93 -7.74
N ALA A 200 3.92 -18.81 -8.09
CA ALA A 200 3.88 -20.18 -7.60
C ALA A 200 5.03 -21.06 -8.15
N MET A 201 5.66 -20.65 -9.24
CA MET A 201 6.71 -21.38 -9.95
C MET A 201 8.12 -20.81 -9.72
N ILE A 202 8.28 -19.71 -8.97
CA ILE A 202 9.59 -19.18 -8.63
C ILE A 202 10.38 -20.25 -7.86
N PRO A 203 11.57 -20.66 -8.34
CA PRO A 203 12.38 -21.65 -7.66
C PRO A 203 12.80 -21.21 -6.26
N SER A 204 12.91 -22.17 -5.33
CA SER A 204 13.28 -21.90 -3.94
C SER A 204 14.60 -21.14 -3.78
N TRP A 205 15.60 -21.41 -4.63
CA TRP A 205 16.88 -20.72 -4.59
C TRP A 205 16.78 -19.24 -4.98
N ASP A 206 15.84 -18.86 -5.84
CA ASP A 206 15.67 -17.46 -6.25
C ASP A 206 14.94 -16.65 -5.17
N TRP A 207 14.04 -17.27 -4.40
CA TRP A 207 13.54 -16.69 -3.14
C TRP A 207 14.69 -16.43 -2.16
N HIS A 208 15.56 -17.41 -1.96
CA HIS A 208 16.70 -17.29 -1.06
C HIS A 208 17.66 -16.17 -1.49
N ARG A 209 18.05 -16.12 -2.77
CA ARG A 209 18.87 -15.06 -3.36
C ARG A 209 18.21 -13.67 -3.28
N ALA A 210 16.89 -13.60 -3.14
CA ALA A 210 16.15 -12.36 -2.92
C ALA A 210 16.07 -11.95 -1.44
N GLY A 211 16.63 -12.73 -0.52
CA GLY A 211 16.54 -12.46 0.91
C GLY A 211 15.21 -12.89 1.54
N VAL A 212 14.46 -13.78 0.88
CA VAL A 212 13.16 -14.27 1.32
C VAL A 212 13.33 -15.67 1.91
N ASP A 213 13.00 -15.82 3.20
CA ASP A 213 13.05 -17.11 3.88
C ASP A 213 11.96 -18.09 3.40
N SER A 214 12.10 -19.35 3.80
CA SER A 214 11.19 -20.43 3.40
C SER A 214 9.76 -20.23 3.91
N LYS A 215 9.55 -19.56 5.05
CA LYS A 215 8.19 -19.34 5.59
C LYS A 215 7.43 -18.31 4.76
N ARG A 216 8.06 -17.16 4.47
CA ARG A 216 7.47 -16.11 3.62
C ARG A 216 7.25 -16.57 2.18
N SER A 217 8.26 -17.20 1.57
CA SER A 217 8.12 -17.70 0.19
C SER A 217 7.04 -18.78 0.09
N ALA A 218 6.96 -19.72 1.05
CA ALA A 218 5.90 -20.73 1.04
C ALA A 218 4.50 -20.14 1.25
N ALA A 219 4.35 -19.07 2.03
CA ALA A 219 3.08 -18.35 2.18
C ALA A 219 2.64 -17.69 0.86
N ILE A 220 3.56 -17.03 0.15
CA ILE A 220 3.30 -16.45 -1.18
C ILE A 220 2.92 -17.55 -2.18
N VAL A 221 3.66 -18.65 -2.23
CA VAL A 221 3.38 -19.76 -3.15
C VAL A 221 2.01 -20.38 -2.87
N ARG A 222 1.64 -20.58 -1.60
CA ARG A 222 0.30 -21.08 -1.23
C ARG A 222 -0.79 -20.09 -1.65
N ALA A 223 -0.63 -18.80 -1.35
CA ALA A 223 -1.58 -17.76 -1.76
C ALA A 223 -1.75 -17.70 -3.28
N ALA A 224 -0.65 -17.74 -4.02
CA ALA A 224 -0.65 -17.69 -5.48
C ALA A 224 -1.38 -18.90 -6.12
N ARG A 225 -1.27 -20.09 -5.52
CA ARG A 225 -2.01 -21.29 -5.99
C ARG A 225 -3.52 -21.17 -5.84
N VAL A 226 -4.00 -20.37 -4.88
CA VAL A 226 -5.44 -20.14 -4.64
C VAL A 226 -5.85 -18.69 -4.97
N ALA A 227 -5.07 -17.99 -5.80
CA ALA A 227 -5.25 -16.57 -6.09
C ALA A 227 -6.69 -16.24 -6.51
N HIS A 228 -7.31 -17.04 -7.37
CA HIS A 228 -8.70 -16.83 -7.80
C HIS A 228 -9.69 -16.73 -6.62
N ARG A 229 -9.52 -17.56 -5.56
CA ARG A 229 -10.35 -17.48 -4.35
C ARG A 229 -10.00 -16.29 -3.48
N LEU A 230 -8.75 -15.84 -3.49
CA LEU A 230 -8.35 -14.67 -2.72
C LEU A 230 -8.86 -13.39 -3.37
N GLU A 231 -8.90 -13.29 -4.70
CA GLU A 231 -9.44 -12.11 -5.40
C GLU A 231 -10.92 -11.87 -5.10
N GLU A 232 -11.72 -12.92 -4.83
CA GLU A 232 -13.10 -12.76 -4.37
C GLU A 232 -13.22 -11.90 -3.09
N ALA A 233 -12.16 -11.85 -2.25
CA ALA A 233 -12.15 -11.05 -1.03
C ALA A 233 -12.29 -9.55 -1.29
N ALA A 234 -11.96 -9.05 -2.49
CA ALA A 234 -12.14 -7.64 -2.86
C ALA A 234 -13.61 -7.18 -2.79
N GLY A 235 -14.56 -8.12 -2.96
CA GLY A 235 -16.01 -7.87 -2.90
C GLY A 235 -16.69 -8.35 -1.63
N MET A 236 -15.95 -8.89 -0.66
CA MET A 236 -16.51 -9.47 0.57
C MET A 236 -16.65 -8.44 1.70
N PRO A 237 -17.57 -8.66 2.64
CA PRO A 237 -17.57 -7.96 3.92
C PRO A 237 -16.22 -8.12 4.64
N PRO A 238 -15.74 -7.09 5.37
CA PRO A 238 -14.41 -7.08 6.00
C PRO A 238 -14.02 -8.35 6.76
N GLU A 239 -14.88 -8.82 7.67
CA GLU A 239 -14.60 -10.01 8.49
C GLU A 239 -14.46 -11.28 7.64
N GLN A 240 -15.29 -11.43 6.60
CA GLN A 240 -15.24 -12.57 5.68
C GLN A 240 -14.01 -12.50 4.76
N ALA A 241 -13.64 -11.29 4.32
CA ALA A 241 -12.43 -11.05 3.56
C ALA A 241 -11.18 -11.42 4.39
N ALA A 242 -11.11 -10.99 5.65
CA ALA A 242 -10.02 -11.35 6.55
C ALA A 242 -9.94 -12.87 6.76
N ALA A 243 -11.06 -13.52 7.08
CA ALA A 243 -11.13 -14.98 7.24
C ALA A 243 -10.69 -15.72 5.96
N ARG A 244 -11.04 -15.21 4.77
CA ARG A 244 -10.62 -15.77 3.49
C ARG A 244 -9.10 -15.75 3.32
N LEU A 245 -8.46 -14.64 3.67
CA LEU A 245 -7.02 -14.48 3.58
C LEU A 245 -6.29 -15.34 4.62
N GLU A 246 -6.78 -15.35 5.86
CA GLU A 246 -6.18 -16.06 7.00
C GLU A 246 -6.34 -17.59 6.93
N ALA A 247 -7.24 -18.10 6.08
CA ALA A 247 -7.32 -19.52 5.77
C ALA A 247 -6.04 -20.06 5.10
N VAL A 248 -5.19 -19.20 4.53
CA VAL A 248 -3.92 -19.59 3.92
C VAL A 248 -2.82 -19.64 5.00
N PRO A 249 -2.18 -20.80 5.22
CA PRO A 249 -1.12 -20.89 6.24
C PRO A 249 0.02 -19.89 5.98
N GLY A 250 0.43 -19.17 7.02
CA GLY A 250 1.43 -18.10 6.94
C GLY A 250 0.86 -16.71 6.69
N ILE A 251 -0.45 -16.58 6.52
CA ILE A 251 -1.19 -15.31 6.52
C ILE A 251 -1.98 -15.25 7.82
N GLY A 252 -1.75 -14.20 8.62
CA GLY A 252 -2.46 -13.96 9.87
C GLY A 252 -2.96 -12.52 9.97
N PRO A 253 -3.51 -12.10 11.12
CA PRO A 253 -4.20 -10.82 11.30
C PRO A 253 -3.41 -9.59 10.85
N TRP A 254 -2.10 -9.56 11.10
CA TRP A 254 -1.23 -8.47 10.63
C TRP A 254 -1.24 -8.37 9.09
N THR A 255 -1.10 -9.50 8.39
CA THR A 255 -1.01 -9.54 6.92
C THR A 255 -2.36 -9.32 6.26
N SER A 256 -3.43 -9.89 6.81
CA SER A 256 -4.79 -9.67 6.29
C SER A 256 -5.17 -8.20 6.43
N ALA A 257 -4.95 -7.58 7.59
CA ALA A 257 -5.24 -6.16 7.80
C ALA A 257 -4.50 -5.26 6.80
N GLU A 258 -3.16 -5.37 6.70
CA GLU A 258 -2.37 -4.57 5.74
C GLU A 258 -2.80 -4.80 4.28
N THR A 259 -3.20 -6.02 3.93
CA THR A 259 -3.71 -6.33 2.58
C THR A 259 -5.04 -5.62 2.33
N LEU A 260 -6.01 -5.80 3.23
CA LEU A 260 -7.38 -5.27 3.09
C LEU A 260 -7.45 -3.74 3.17
N GLN A 261 -6.56 -3.11 3.92
CA GLN A 261 -6.40 -1.65 3.90
C GLN A 261 -6.12 -1.11 2.49
N ARG A 262 -5.42 -1.88 1.64
CA ARG A 262 -5.02 -1.46 0.28
C ARG A 262 -5.93 -2.05 -0.81
N SER A 263 -6.30 -3.32 -0.70
CA SER A 263 -7.16 -3.98 -1.70
C SER A 263 -8.62 -3.58 -1.55
N ASN A 264 -9.10 -3.45 -0.32
CA ASN A 264 -10.51 -3.19 -0.01
C ASN A 264 -10.75 -1.75 0.43
N GLY A 265 -9.71 -1.00 0.80
CA GLY A 265 -9.85 0.33 1.37
C GLY A 265 -10.47 0.30 2.77
N ASP A 266 -10.26 -0.78 3.52
CA ASP A 266 -10.92 -1.02 4.81
C ASP A 266 -10.57 0.08 5.84
N PRO A 267 -11.55 0.87 6.30
CA PRO A 267 -11.32 1.96 7.24
C PRO A 267 -11.08 1.50 8.68
N ASP A 268 -11.33 0.23 9.00
CA ASP A 268 -11.32 -0.30 10.36
C ASP A 268 -10.34 -1.45 10.61
N ALA A 269 -9.72 -1.99 9.55
CA ALA A 269 -8.71 -3.04 9.65
C ALA A 269 -7.43 -2.59 10.39
N VAL A 270 -7.37 -2.76 11.71
CA VAL A 270 -6.18 -2.42 12.51
C VAL A 270 -5.11 -3.50 12.36
N THR A 271 -3.88 -3.09 12.08
CA THR A 271 -2.71 -3.97 11.97
C THR A 271 -2.20 -4.41 13.36
N THR A 272 -2.90 -5.32 14.03
CA THR A 272 -2.43 -5.93 15.29
C THR A 272 -1.23 -6.84 15.07
N GLY A 273 -0.37 -6.99 16.08
CA GLY A 273 0.88 -7.73 15.99
C GLY A 273 1.99 -6.97 15.27
N ASP A 274 1.75 -5.70 14.92
CA ASP A 274 2.79 -4.81 14.42
C ASP A 274 3.73 -4.43 15.57
N LEU A 275 5.03 -4.45 15.30
CA LEU A 275 5.99 -4.16 16.36
C LEU A 275 5.90 -2.72 16.87
N HIS A 276 5.57 -1.76 15.99
CA HIS A 276 5.74 -0.35 16.27
C HIS A 276 4.42 0.39 16.45
N LEU A 277 3.38 -0.02 15.72
CA LEU A 277 2.10 0.65 15.71
C LEU A 277 1.54 0.85 17.13
N PRO A 278 1.54 -0.16 18.02
CA PRO A 278 1.04 0.03 19.39
C PRO A 278 1.78 1.10 20.18
N GLY A 279 3.11 1.04 20.20
CA GLY A 279 3.94 2.02 20.91
C GLY A 279 3.83 3.43 20.34
N ILE A 280 3.59 3.59 19.03
CA ILE A 280 3.35 4.90 18.43
C ILE A 280 1.98 5.44 18.82
N VAL A 281 0.93 4.64 18.69
CA VAL A 281 -0.44 5.05 19.04
C VAL A 281 -0.51 5.39 20.53
N GLY A 282 0.02 4.51 21.39
CA GLY A 282 0.13 4.73 22.83
C GLY A 282 0.89 6.00 23.17
N TYR A 283 2.04 6.24 22.54
CA TYR A 283 2.81 7.45 22.81
C TYR A 283 2.08 8.70 22.32
N ALA A 284 1.52 8.66 21.13
CA ALA A 284 0.85 9.78 20.48
C ALA A 284 -0.45 10.21 21.18
N LEU A 285 -1.20 9.27 21.75
CA LEU A 285 -2.49 9.54 22.40
C LEU A 285 -2.41 9.61 23.93
N ALA A 286 -1.54 8.83 24.56
CA ALA A 286 -1.47 8.70 26.03
C ALA A 286 -0.08 8.96 26.62
N GLY A 287 0.95 9.20 25.79
CA GLY A 287 2.35 9.28 26.26
C GLY A 287 2.94 7.93 26.66
N ASN A 288 2.20 6.83 26.47
CA ASN A 288 2.65 5.48 26.78
C ASN A 288 3.42 4.87 25.60
N ARG A 289 4.75 4.84 25.68
CA ARG A 289 5.60 4.27 24.62
C ARG A 289 5.62 2.74 24.60
N ASP A 290 5.20 2.10 25.69
CA ASP A 290 5.27 0.66 25.91
C ASP A 290 3.88 0.02 25.76
N ALA A 291 2.94 0.73 25.12
CA ALA A 291 1.62 0.21 24.78
C ALA A 291 1.75 -1.02 23.88
N ASP A 292 0.97 -2.05 24.21
CA ASP A 292 0.80 -3.27 23.42
C ASP A 292 -0.48 -3.20 22.58
N ASP A 293 -0.78 -4.28 21.85
CA ASP A 293 -1.97 -4.35 21.00
C ASP A 293 -3.27 -4.09 21.78
N ALA A 294 -3.39 -4.58 23.01
CA ALA A 294 -4.57 -4.37 23.84
C ALA A 294 -4.76 -2.89 24.17
N ALA A 295 -3.72 -2.24 24.69
CA ALA A 295 -3.74 -0.80 24.98
C ALA A 295 -3.97 0.04 23.71
N MET A 296 -3.38 -0.35 22.58
CA MET A 296 -3.63 0.30 21.28
C MET A 296 -5.10 0.20 20.88
N LEU A 297 -5.70 -0.99 20.98
CA LEU A 297 -7.10 -1.22 20.62
C LEU A 297 -8.06 -0.46 21.54
N GLU A 298 -7.76 -0.36 22.84
CA GLU A 298 -8.52 0.48 23.78
C GLU A 298 -8.46 1.97 23.38
N LEU A 299 -7.27 2.48 23.05
CA LEU A 299 -7.09 3.86 22.59
C LEU A 299 -7.78 4.14 21.25
N LEU A 300 -7.92 3.12 20.40
CA LEU A 300 -8.58 3.22 19.11
C LEU A 300 -10.09 2.93 19.19
N ALA A 301 -10.60 2.34 20.27
CA ALA A 301 -12.02 1.97 20.43
C ALA A 301 -13.01 3.13 20.14
N PRO A 302 -12.73 4.40 20.50
CA PRO A 302 -13.60 5.53 20.15
C PRO A 302 -13.77 5.78 18.65
N TYR A 303 -12.96 5.13 17.80
CA TYR A 303 -12.96 5.24 16.35
C TYR A 303 -13.48 3.97 15.66
N ALA A 304 -14.21 3.10 16.35
CA ALA A 304 -14.77 1.87 15.75
C ALA A 304 -15.47 2.16 14.40
N GLY A 305 -15.22 1.30 13.40
CA GLY A 305 -15.60 1.52 12.00
C GLY A 305 -14.62 2.38 11.20
N GLN A 306 -13.65 3.03 11.84
CA GLN A 306 -12.66 3.94 11.25
C GLN A 306 -11.27 3.84 11.93
N ARG A 307 -10.97 2.73 12.63
CA ARG A 307 -9.75 2.59 13.43
C ARG A 307 -8.47 2.59 12.59
N HIS A 308 -8.50 2.02 11.38
CA HIS A 308 -7.37 2.14 10.44
C HIS A 308 -7.13 3.60 10.04
N ARG A 309 -8.20 4.35 9.71
CA ARG A 309 -8.07 5.79 9.42
C ARG A 309 -7.48 6.55 10.60
N ALA A 310 -7.96 6.28 11.82
CA ALA A 310 -7.43 6.91 13.03
C ALA A 310 -5.93 6.62 13.19
N ALA A 311 -5.52 5.35 13.12
CA ALA A 311 -4.13 4.93 13.17
C ALA A 311 -3.29 5.64 12.11
N ARG A 312 -3.78 5.71 10.87
CA ARG A 312 -3.12 6.39 9.76
C ARG A 312 -2.93 7.88 10.00
N LEU A 313 -3.95 8.58 10.51
CA LEU A 313 -3.87 9.99 10.89
C LEU A 313 -2.91 10.24 12.06
N ILE A 314 -2.82 9.30 13.00
CA ILE A 314 -1.87 9.37 14.13
C ILE A 314 -0.43 9.24 13.62
N LEU A 315 -0.15 8.27 12.76
CA LEU A 315 1.16 8.10 12.13
C LEU A 315 1.54 9.36 11.34
N LEU A 316 0.61 9.87 10.53
CA LEU A 316 0.80 11.09 9.74
C LEU A 316 1.08 12.35 10.58
N ALA A 317 0.65 12.39 11.85
CA ALA A 317 0.94 13.50 12.76
C ALA A 317 2.41 13.53 13.19
N GLY A 318 3.15 12.42 13.02
CA GLY A 318 4.59 12.36 13.28
C GLY A 318 4.99 12.40 14.76
N ARG A 319 4.04 12.28 15.69
CA ARG A 319 4.33 12.22 17.14
C ARG A 319 4.73 10.81 17.54
N THR A 320 6.03 10.50 17.43
CA THR A 320 6.59 9.19 17.74
C THR A 320 7.48 9.23 18.99
N PRO A 321 7.64 8.09 19.72
CA PRO A 321 8.49 8.04 20.89
C PRO A 321 9.96 8.30 20.53
N PRO A 322 10.74 9.00 21.39
CA PRO A 322 12.17 9.24 21.15
C PRO A 322 12.96 7.93 21.00
N ARG A 323 13.95 7.97 20.10
CA ARG A 323 14.83 6.83 19.79
C ARG A 323 15.71 6.49 20.99
N ARG A 324 15.75 5.20 21.37
CA ARG A 324 16.59 4.68 22.46
C ARG A 324 17.68 3.69 22.01
N ALA A 325 17.60 3.14 20.80
CA ALA A 325 18.53 2.12 20.31
C ALA A 325 19.15 2.47 18.95
N PRO A 326 20.39 2.01 18.65
CA PRO A 326 20.99 2.07 17.32
C PRO A 326 20.24 1.17 16.32
N ARG A 327 20.44 1.41 15.02
CA ARG A 327 19.80 0.64 13.94
C ARG A 327 20.35 -0.79 13.91
N MET A 328 19.50 -1.77 13.61
CA MET A 328 19.96 -3.13 13.36
C MET A 328 20.90 -3.16 12.15
N PRO A 329 21.92 -4.04 12.19
CA PRO A 329 22.66 -4.40 11.00
C PRO A 329 21.72 -4.99 9.95
N ARG A 330 21.92 -4.63 8.68
CA ARG A 330 21.19 -5.24 7.57
C ARG A 330 21.64 -6.69 7.42
N GLY A 331 20.71 -7.64 7.51
CA GLY A 331 20.96 -9.03 7.16
C GLY A 331 20.91 -9.21 5.65
N ASP A 332 21.68 -10.17 5.13
CA ASP A 332 21.58 -10.61 3.74
C ASP A 332 21.72 -12.13 3.68
N ILE A 333 20.61 -12.83 3.91
CA ILE A 333 20.59 -14.30 3.83
C ILE A 333 20.88 -14.79 2.41
N GLY A 334 20.71 -13.95 1.38
CA GLY A 334 21.01 -14.32 0.00
C GLY A 334 22.51 -14.46 -0.29
N ARG A 335 23.37 -14.09 0.66
CA ARG A 335 24.84 -14.27 0.60
C ARG A 335 25.34 -15.46 1.42
N LEU A 336 24.44 -16.14 2.15
CA LEU A 336 24.72 -17.38 2.87
C LEU A 336 24.47 -18.57 1.95
#